data_AF-A0A935JTR0-F1
#
_entry.id   AF-A0A935JTR0-F1
#
_cell.length_a   1.000
_cell.length_b   1.000
_cell.length_c   1.000
_cell.angle_alpha   90.00
_cell.angle_beta   90.00
_cell.angle_gamma   90.00
#
_symmetry.space_group_name_H-M   'P 1'
#
loop_
_entity.id
_entity.type
_entity.pdbx_description
1 polymer ?
#
loop_
_entity_poly.entity_id
_entity_poly.type
_entity_poly.pdbx_seq_one_letter_code
_entity_poly.pdbx_strand_id
1 'polypeptide(L)' 'MKKLVAIALSAMLIAGSTFVFASGNKESKLEPQRAQEILNQMGCKDKKPEETIKDRTNGSIVKCGDVKPLAKQ' A
#
# COMPACT_ATOMS: atom_id res chain seq x y z
N MET A 1 41.97 24.70 8.72
CA MET A 1 41.36 23.67 9.59
C MET A 1 39.83 23.69 9.59
N LYS A 2 39.16 24.81 9.92
CA LYS A 2 37.67 24.89 9.93
C LYS A 2 36.98 24.47 8.61
N LYS A 3 37.56 24.85 7.46
CA LYS A 3 37.04 24.47 6.13
C LYS A 3 37.17 22.98 5.82
N LEU A 4 38.22 22.31 6.33
CA LEU A 4 38.43 20.88 6.11
C LEU A 4 37.44 20.03 6.92
N VAL A 5 37.09 20.48 8.13
CA VAL A 5 36.07 19.84 8.97
C VAL A 5 34.69 19.94 8.33
N ALA A 6 34.35 21.10 7.74
CA ALA A 6 33.10 21.27 7.00
C ALA A 6 33.01 20.35 5.78
N ILE A 7 34.11 20.19 5.04
CA ILE A 7 34.18 19.28 3.88
C ILE A 7 33.99 17.82 4.33
N ALA A 8 34.67 17.38 5.39
CA ALA A 8 34.55 16.02 5.91
C ALA A 8 33.12 15.67 6.36
N LEU A 9 32.46 16.59 7.08
CA LEU A 9 31.06 16.42 7.51
C LEU A 9 30.10 16.34 6.32
N SER A 10 30.30 17.19 5.31
CA SER A 10 29.47 17.15 4.10
C SER A 10 29.66 15.84 3.31
N ALA A 11 30.89 15.32 3.25
CA ALA A 11 31.18 14.04 2.59
C ALA A 11 30.55 12.85 3.32
N MET A 12 30.59 12.83 4.66
CA MET A 12 29.92 11.79 5.46
C MET A 12 28.39 11.82 5.31
N LEU A 13 27.78 13.01 5.21
CA LEU A 13 26.33 13.13 5.02
C LEU A 13 25.88 12.62 3.65
N ILE A 14 26.67 12.90 2.60
CA ILE A 14 26.39 12.42 1.23
C ILE A 14 26.63 10.91 1.13
N ALA A 15 27.64 10.38 1.82
CA ALA A 15 27.93 8.94 1.84
C ALA A 15 26.94 8.13 2.70
N GLY A 16 26.38 8.72 3.76
CA GLY A 16 25.43 8.04 4.66
C GLY A 16 23.99 7.98 4.15
N SER A 17 23.61 8.81 3.18
CA SER A 17 22.24 8.90 2.68
C SER A 17 21.83 7.78 1.71
N THR A 18 22.77 6.94 1.27
CA THR A 18 22.53 5.84 0.32
C THR A 18 22.19 4.50 0.99
N PHE A 19 22.28 4.40 2.32
CA PHE A 19 22.03 3.16 3.07
C PHE A 19 20.77 3.24 3.94
N VAL A 20 19.63 3.61 3.34
CA VAL A 20 18.34 3.31 3.97
C VAL A 20 17.98 1.88 3.58
N PHE A 21 18.43 0.91 4.37
CA PHE A 21 17.94 -0.45 4.27
C PHE A 21 16.54 -0.47 4.89
N ALA A 22 15.52 -0.28 4.06
CA ALA A 22 14.19 -0.73 4.42
C ALA A 22 14.29 -2.25 4.59
N SER A 23 14.37 -2.72 5.85
CA SER A 23 14.23 -4.14 6.22
C SER A 23 12.77 -4.57 5.98
N GLY A 24 12.30 -4.42 4.75
CA GLY A 24 11.04 -4.91 4.27
C GLY A 24 11.30 -6.17 3.50
N ASN A 25 10.58 -7.24 3.85
CA ASN A 25 10.52 -8.46 3.05
C ASN A 25 10.36 -8.06 1.57
N LYS A 26 11.29 -8.46 0.70
CA LYS A 26 11.31 -8.04 -0.72
C LYS A 26 10.04 -8.43 -1.47
N GLU A 27 9.27 -9.36 -0.90
CA GLU A 27 8.01 -9.82 -1.43
C GLU A 27 6.88 -9.52 -0.45
N SER A 28 5.81 -8.91 -0.96
CA SER A 28 4.57 -8.78 -0.21
C SER A 28 3.99 -10.17 -0.01
N LYS A 29 3.76 -10.57 1.25
CA LYS A 29 2.98 -11.78 1.56
C LYS A 29 1.54 -11.65 1.04
N LEU A 30 1.01 -10.44 0.91
CA LEU A 30 -0.32 -10.23 0.36
C LEU A 30 -0.25 -10.28 -1.17
N GLU A 31 -1.12 -11.11 -1.75
CA GLU A 31 -1.45 -11.09 -3.17
C GLU A 31 -1.78 -9.65 -3.61
N PRO A 32 -1.23 -9.16 -4.73
CA PRO A 32 -1.56 -7.84 -5.26
C PRO A 32 -3.06 -7.75 -5.55
N GLN A 33 -3.78 -6.93 -4.77
CA GLN A 33 -5.19 -6.63 -5.01
C GLN A 33 -5.34 -5.22 -5.56
N ARG A 34 -6.28 -5.05 -6.49
CA ARG A 34 -6.65 -3.70 -6.96
C ARG A 34 -7.33 -2.94 -5.81
N ALA A 35 -7.05 -1.64 -5.71
CA ALA A 35 -7.69 -0.76 -4.72
C ALA A 35 -9.23 -0.83 -4.78
N GLN A 36 -9.78 -0.99 -5.99
CA GLN A 36 -11.21 -1.16 -6.23
C GLN A 36 -11.80 -2.37 -5.48
N GLU A 37 -11.11 -3.52 -5.52
CA GLU A 37 -11.53 -4.76 -4.85
C GLU A 37 -11.61 -4.56 -3.33
N ILE A 38 -10.56 -3.93 -2.77
CA ILE A 38 -10.45 -3.66 -1.33
C ILE A 38 -11.58 -2.72 -0.89
N LEU A 39 -11.86 -1.68 -1.67
CA LEU A 39 -12.93 -0.71 -1.38
C LEU A 39 -14.31 -1.36 -1.44
N ASN A 40 -14.55 -2.23 -2.43
CA ASN A 40 -15.82 -2.93 -2.57
C ASN A 40 -16.03 -3.92 -1.42
N GLN A 41 -14.99 -4.62 -0.98
CA GLN A 41 -15.06 -5.48 0.20
C GLN A 41 -15.35 -4.70 1.49
N MET A 42 -14.66 -3.58 1.71
CA MET A 42 -14.95 -2.72 2.87
C MET A 42 -16.38 -2.20 2.84
N GLY A 43 -16.90 -1.87 1.65
CA GLY A 43 -18.30 -1.45 1.46
C GLY A 43 -19.31 -2.56 1.74
N CYS A 44 -18.93 -3.83 1.55
CA CYS A 44 -19.78 -4.99 1.71
C CYS A 44 -19.63 -5.73 3.06
N LYS A 45 -18.72 -5.28 3.94
CA LYS A 45 -18.36 -5.99 5.18
C LYS A 45 -19.55 -6.28 6.12
N ASP A 46 -20.49 -5.34 6.20
CA ASP A 46 -21.68 -5.42 7.07
C ASP A 46 -22.98 -5.59 6.27
N LYS A 47 -22.87 -6.00 5.00
CA LYS A 47 -23.99 -6.14 4.06
C LYS A 47 -24.27 -7.59 3.74
N LYS A 48 -25.53 -7.89 3.45
CA LYS A 48 -25.94 -9.20 2.96
C LYS A 48 -25.40 -9.40 1.53
N PRO A 49 -25.11 -10.64 1.10
CA PRO A 49 -24.61 -10.92 -0.25
C PRO A 49 -25.59 -10.52 -1.37
N GLU A 50 -26.87 -10.33 -1.05
CA GLU A 50 -27.89 -9.88 -1.98
C GLU A 50 -27.89 -8.36 -2.19
N GLU A 51 -27.31 -7.61 -1.25
CA GLU A 51 -27.26 -6.16 -1.33
C GLU A 51 -26.26 -5.69 -2.39
N THR A 52 -26.52 -4.51 -2.92
CA THR A 52 -25.63 -3.83 -3.86
C THR A 52 -24.99 -2.62 -3.21
N ILE A 53 -23.75 -2.34 -3.62
CA ILE A 53 -23.01 -1.14 -3.28
C ILE A 53 -22.64 -0.39 -4.55
N LYS A 54 -22.44 0.92 -4.40
CA LYS A 54 -21.84 1.73 -5.46
C LYS A 54 -20.33 1.73 -5.30
N ASP A 55 -19.64 1.27 -6.32
CA ASP A 55 -18.19 1.30 -6.41
C ASP A 55 -17.69 2.75 -6.37
N ARG A 56 -16.71 3.02 -5.51
CA ARG A 56 -16.19 4.37 -5.27
C ARG A 56 -15.15 4.84 -6.29
N THR A 57 -14.69 3.95 -7.16
CA THR A 57 -13.66 4.23 -8.17
C THR A 57 -14.23 4.39 -9.58
N ASN A 58 -15.26 3.61 -9.96
CA ASN A 58 -15.89 3.72 -11.27
C ASN A 58 -17.39 4.07 -11.22
N GLY A 59 -18.02 4.08 -10.05
CA GLY A 59 -19.44 4.40 -9.89
C GLY A 59 -20.41 3.28 -10.26
N SER A 60 -19.92 2.10 -10.66
CA SER A 60 -20.73 0.94 -11.01
C SER A 60 -21.46 0.37 -9.79
N ILE A 61 -22.61 -0.25 -10.02
CA ILE A 61 -23.35 -1.00 -9.00
C ILE A 61 -22.79 -2.41 -8.94
N VAL A 62 -22.26 -2.81 -7.79
CA VAL A 62 -21.66 -4.13 -7.55
C VAL A 62 -22.48 -4.85 -6.48
N LYS A 63 -22.84 -6.11 -6.73
CA LYS A 63 -23.53 -6.94 -5.74
C LYS A 63 -22.50 -7.54 -4.77
N CYS A 64 -22.80 -7.50 -3.47
CA CYS A 64 -21.84 -7.93 -2.45
C CYS A 64 -21.48 -9.41 -2.53
N GLY A 65 -22.36 -10.26 -3.05
CA GLY A 65 -22.07 -11.67 -3.33
C GLY A 65 -21.04 -11.89 -4.45
N ASP A 66 -20.85 -10.90 -5.33
CA ASP A 66 -19.93 -10.99 -6.47
C ASP A 66 -18.55 -10.37 -6.16
N VAL A 67 -18.41 -9.72 -5.00
CA VAL A 67 -17.14 -9.11 -4.57
C VAL A 67 -16.18 -10.23 -4.13
N LYS A 68 -14.99 -10.29 -4.76
CA LYS A 68 -14.01 -11.32 -4.41
C LYS A 68 -13.53 -11.07 -2.97
N PRO A 69 -13.45 -12.09 -2.11
CA PRO A 69 -12.88 -11.93 -0.78
C PRO A 69 -11.39 -11.59 -0.85
N LEU A 70 -10.91 -10.80 0.11
CA LEU A 70 -9.48 -10.57 0.34
C LEU A 70 -8.82 -11.94 0.41
N ALA A 71 -7.79 -12.15 -0.42
CA ALA A 71 -7.04 -13.39 -0.40
C ALA A 71 -6.51 -13.56 1.03
N LYS A 72 -7.16 -14.45 1.80
CA LYS A 72 -6.64 -14.87 3.10
C LYS A 72 -5.45 -15.76 2.81
N GLN A 73 -4.31 -15.42 3.42
CA GLN A 73 -3.26 -16.40 3.67
C GLN A 73 -3.77 -17.47 4.63
#